data_AF-A0A959EXS7-F1
#
_entry.id   AF-A0A959EXS7-F1
#
_cell.length_a   1.000
_cell.length_b   1.000
_cell.length_c   1.000
_cell.angle_alpha   90.00
_cell.angle_beta   90.00
_cell.angle_gamma   90.00
#
_symmetry.space_group_name_H-M   'P 1'
#
loop_
_entity.id
_entity.type
_entity.pdbx_description
1 polymer ?
#
loop_
_entity_poly.entity_id
_entity_poly.type
_entity_poly.pdbx_seq_one_letter_code
_entity_poly.pdbx_strand_id
1 'polypeptide(L)'
;MKLQTVEHLEKDQRTVELPMKGAALAGPMVLGFAAKSIGAFDFSYMQPNEDVVTVSFLNFERRKGEKNGLSVYTCTLLDGAFTRDKIRLDSDSDRASVFPSKDGYVMVMEYFAKEKRLDARLERLRM
;
A
#
# COMPACT_ATOMS: atom_id res chain seq x y z
N MET A 1 -16.16 -6.01 25.59
CA MET A 1 -15.85 -6.35 24.18
C MET A 1 -14.71 -7.36 24.19
N LYS A 2 -14.93 -8.59 23.73
CA LYS A 2 -13.87 -9.61 23.59
C LYS A 2 -13.43 -9.62 22.12
N LEU A 3 -12.12 -9.57 21.87
CA LEU A 3 -11.55 -9.83 20.55
C LEU A 3 -11.87 -11.27 20.15
N GLN A 4 -12.46 -11.45 18.97
CA GLN A 4 -12.83 -12.77 18.45
C GLN A 4 -11.69 -13.41 17.65
N THR A 5 -10.95 -12.61 16.87
CA THR A 5 -9.84 -13.08 16.03
C THR A 5 -8.84 -11.95 15.76
N VAL A 6 -7.58 -12.29 15.49
CA VAL A 6 -6.49 -11.35 15.20
C VAL A 6 -5.64 -11.94 14.08
N GLU A 7 -5.31 -11.10 13.10
CA GLU A 7 -4.42 -11.45 12.00
C GLU A 7 -3.28 -10.45 11.90
N HIS A 8 -2.06 -10.96 11.74
CA HIS A 8 -0.86 -10.15 11.61
C HIS A 8 -0.43 -10.06 10.15
N LEU A 9 -0.31 -8.82 9.65
CA LEU A 9 0.21 -8.53 8.33
C LEU A 9 1.58 -7.87 8.47
N GLU A 10 2.62 -8.56 8.04
CA GLU A 10 3.99 -8.03 8.06
C GLU A 10 4.22 -7.09 6.88
N LYS A 11 4.93 -5.99 7.15
CA LYS A 11 5.28 -4.98 6.17
C LYS A 11 6.73 -4.59 6.36
N ASP A 12 7.44 -4.41 5.24
CA ASP A 12 8.84 -4.03 5.27
C ASP A 12 9.03 -2.62 5.83
N GLN A 13 10.14 -2.42 6.53
CA GLN A 13 10.51 -1.12 7.05
C GLN A 13 10.82 -0.15 5.90
N ARG A 14 10.23 1.04 5.97
CA ARG A 14 10.46 2.12 5.00
C ARG A 14 10.92 3.38 5.73
N THR A 15 11.81 4.12 5.08
CA THR A 15 12.18 5.47 5.48
C THR A 15 11.42 6.48 4.63
N VAL A 16 10.84 7.48 5.28
CA VAL A 16 10.17 8.60 4.61
C VAL A 16 10.79 9.90 5.12
N GLU A 17 11.12 10.78 4.19
CA GLU A 17 11.59 12.12 4.51
C GLU A 17 10.38 13.02 4.80
N LEU A 18 10.41 13.72 5.93
CA LEU A 18 9.35 14.64 6.31
C LEU A 18 9.66 16.04 5.79
N PRO A 19 8.66 16.78 5.27
CA PRO A 19 8.88 18.09 4.67
C PRO A 19 9.20 19.20 5.69
N MET A 20 9.25 18.88 6.98
CA MET A 20 9.40 19.86 8.06
C MET A 20 10.85 19.93 8.54
N LYS A 21 11.48 21.11 8.41
CA LYS A 21 12.80 21.37 9.00
C LYS A 21 12.71 21.20 10.53
N GLY A 22 13.64 20.44 11.10
CA GLY A 22 13.63 20.15 12.54
C GLY A 22 12.60 19.11 12.97
N ALA A 23 12.07 18.29 12.06
CA ALA A 23 11.14 17.20 12.39
C ALA A 23 11.64 16.32 13.55
N ALA A 24 12.95 16.10 13.67
CA ALA A 24 13.54 15.34 14.77
C ALA A 24 13.25 15.90 16.19
N LEU A 25 12.88 17.18 16.31
CA LEU A 25 12.52 17.83 17.58
C LEU A 25 11.01 17.78 17.87
N ALA A 26 10.20 17.31 16.93
CA ALA A 26 8.75 17.22 17.09
C ALA A 26 8.37 15.95 17.86
N GLY A 27 7.33 16.04 18.70
CA GLY A 27 6.79 14.89 19.40
C GLY A 27 6.17 13.85 18.46
N PRO A 28 6.04 12.57 18.88
CA PRO A 28 5.53 11.48 18.05
C PRO A 28 4.17 11.74 17.40
N MET A 29 3.27 12.46 18.08
CA MET A 29 1.96 12.82 17.51
C MET A 29 2.10 13.75 16.29
N VAL A 30 2.91 14.81 16.40
CA VAL A 30 3.11 15.77 15.30
C VAL A 30 3.79 15.07 14.11
N LEU A 31 4.77 14.22 14.39
CA LEU A 31 5.42 13.37 13.40
C LEU A 31 4.41 12.44 12.70
N GLY A 32 3.51 11.82 13.45
CA GLY A 32 2.44 10.98 12.90
C GLY A 32 1.51 11.76 11.97
N PHE A 33 1.09 12.97 12.35
CA PHE A 33 0.27 13.82 11.48
C PHE A 33 1.02 14.27 10.22
N ALA A 34 2.29 14.63 10.33
CA ALA A 34 3.12 14.99 9.18
C ALA A 34 3.35 13.81 8.23
N ALA A 35 3.57 12.61 8.77
CA ALA A 35 3.66 11.38 8.00
C ALA A 35 2.32 11.09 7.26
N LYS A 36 1.18 11.26 7.95
CA LYS A 36 -0.14 11.09 7.34
C LYS A 36 -0.38 12.06 6.19
N SER A 37 -0.02 13.34 6.36
CA SER A 37 -0.32 14.38 5.35
C SER A 37 0.42 14.18 4.03
N ILE A 38 1.58 13.52 4.07
CA ILE A 38 2.36 13.18 2.86
C ILE A 38 2.07 11.76 2.33
N GLY A 39 1.07 11.06 2.89
CA GLY A 39 0.75 9.69 2.50
C GLY A 39 1.82 8.67 2.88
N ALA A 40 2.59 8.90 3.94
CA ALA A 40 3.63 7.97 4.41
C ALA A 40 3.06 6.70 5.07
N PHE A 41 1.78 6.70 5.44
CA PHE A 41 1.10 5.49 5.89
C PHE A 41 0.61 4.71 4.66
N ASP A 42 1.17 3.52 4.45
CA ASP A 42 0.90 2.71 3.26
C ASP A 42 -0.43 1.91 3.35
N PHE A 43 -1.24 2.11 4.40
CA PHE A 43 -2.60 1.54 4.52
C PHE A 43 -3.50 2.25 3.52
N SER A 44 -3.84 1.56 2.44
CA SER A 44 -4.39 2.19 1.25
C SER A 44 -5.91 2.13 1.20
N TYR A 45 -6.52 1.10 1.81
CA TYR A 45 -7.94 0.86 1.61
C TYR A 45 -8.55 -0.03 2.69
N MET A 46 -9.71 0.40 3.19
CA MET A 46 -10.65 -0.45 3.91
C MET A 46 -11.95 -0.43 3.11
N GLN A 47 -12.43 -1.59 2.70
CA GLN A 47 -13.73 -1.72 2.04
C GLN A 47 -14.71 -2.22 3.10
N PRO A 48 -15.54 -1.34 3.69
CA PRO A 48 -16.57 -1.76 4.62
C PRO A 48 -17.78 -2.23 3.80
N ASN A 49 -17.81 -3.51 3.46
CA ASN A 49 -19.09 -4.16 3.18
C ASN A 49 -19.63 -4.72 4.51
N GLU A 50 -20.94 -4.84 4.68
CA GLU A 50 -21.52 -5.29 5.97
C GLU A 50 -21.00 -6.68 6.38
N ASP A 51 -20.70 -7.53 5.39
CA ASP A 51 -20.24 -8.91 5.59
C ASP A 51 -18.75 -9.13 5.27
N VAL A 52 -18.11 -8.17 4.58
CA VAL A 52 -16.73 -8.31 4.08
C VAL A 52 -15.90 -7.11 4.50
N VAL A 53 -14.84 -7.35 5.25
CA VAL A 53 -13.84 -6.34 5.59
C VAL A 53 -12.56 -6.63 4.83
N THR A 54 -12.24 -5.79 3.85
CA THR A 54 -11.00 -5.92 3.08
C THR A 54 -10.03 -4.81 3.44
N VAL A 55 -8.84 -5.17 3.90
CA VAL A 55 -7.72 -4.25 4.18
C VAL A 55 -6.63 -4.46 3.14
N SER A 56 -6.21 -3.40 2.47
CA SER A 56 -5.08 -3.45 1.52
C SER A 56 -4.01 -2.43 1.83
N PHE A 57 -2.74 -2.82 1.64
CA PHE A 57 -1.59 -1.95 1.81
C PHE A 57 -0.53 -2.17 0.74
N LEU A 58 0.26 -1.13 0.48
CA LEU A 58 1.39 -1.18 -0.44
C LEU A 58 2.66 -1.58 0.29
N ASN A 59 3.49 -2.38 -0.35
CA ASN A 59 4.82 -2.70 0.13
C ASN A 59 5.85 -2.53 -0.98
N PHE A 60 6.92 -1.79 -0.69
CA PHE A 60 8.05 -1.65 -1.60
C PHE A 60 9.12 -2.67 -1.21
N GLU A 61 9.28 -3.70 -2.05
CA GLU A 61 10.11 -4.85 -1.74
C GLU A 61 11.50 -4.65 -2.33
N ARG A 62 12.51 -4.69 -1.45
CA ARG A 62 13.91 -4.73 -1.87
C ARG A 62 14.30 -6.19 -2.13
N ARG A 63 14.55 -6.53 -3.39
CA ARG A 63 14.81 -7.92 -3.81
C ARG A 63 16.26 -8.09 -4.19
N LYS A 64 16.89 -9.17 -3.72
CA LYS A 64 18.30 -9.46 -4.02
C LYS A 64 18.39 -10.18 -5.36
N GLY A 65 19.07 -9.57 -6.34
CA GLY A 65 19.24 -10.16 -7.68
C GLY A 65 18.06 -9.93 -8.63
N GLU A 66 17.02 -9.21 -8.19
CA GLU A 66 15.85 -8.84 -8.99
C GLU A 66 15.61 -7.33 -8.89
N LYS A 67 14.83 -6.78 -9.81
CA LYS A 67 14.39 -5.38 -9.72
C LYS A 67 13.52 -5.22 -8.48
N ASN A 68 13.80 -4.20 -7.67
CA ASN A 68 12.91 -3.82 -6.58
C ASN A 68 11.53 -3.50 -7.15
N GLY A 69 10.48 -3.91 -6.43
CA GLY A 69 9.13 -3.87 -6.96
C GLY A 69 8.12 -3.44 -5.91
N LEU A 70 7.01 -2.88 -6.37
CA LEU A 70 5.87 -2.60 -5.52
C LEU A 70 4.98 -3.85 -5.48
N SER A 71 4.45 -4.19 -4.31
CA SER A 71 3.44 -5.23 -4.16
C SER A 71 2.25 -4.66 -3.40
N VAL A 72 1.05 -5.10 -3.80
CA VAL A 72 -0.18 -4.85 -3.08
C VAL A 72 -0.46 -6.09 -2.25
N TYR A 73 -0.61 -5.90 -0.95
CA TYR A 73 -1.06 -6.93 -0.04
C TYR A 73 -2.50 -6.66 0.32
N THR A 74 -3.33 -7.69 0.26
CA THR A 74 -4.75 -7.63 0.60
C THR A 74 -5.07 -8.72 1.60
N CYS A 75 -5.82 -8.37 2.63
CA CYS A 75 -6.38 -9.29 3.60
C CYS A 75 -7.88 -9.04 3.69
N THR A 76 -8.66 -10.09 3.45
CA THR A 76 -10.12 -10.03 3.48
C THR A 76 -10.62 -10.89 4.64
N LEU A 77 -11.51 -10.35 5.46
CA LEU A 77 -12.27 -11.10 6.44
C LEU A 77 -13.69 -11.28 5.90
N LEU A 78 -14.08 -12.53 5.66
CA LEU A 78 -15.41 -12.93 5.24
C LEU A 78 -15.84 -14.14 6.08
N ASP A 79 -17.03 -14.09 6.69
CA ASP A 79 -17.59 -15.17 7.51
C ASP A 79 -16.65 -15.70 8.61
N GLY A 80 -15.81 -14.82 9.18
CA GLY A 80 -14.85 -15.19 10.23
C GLY A 80 -13.57 -15.86 9.72
N ALA A 81 -13.41 -16.03 8.41
CA ALA A 81 -12.20 -16.55 7.76
C ALA A 81 -11.39 -15.42 7.11
N PHE A 82 -10.07 -15.48 7.29
CA PHE A 82 -9.13 -14.58 6.62
C PHE A 82 -8.65 -15.20 5.30
N THR A 83 -8.73 -14.42 4.22
CA THR A 83 -8.03 -14.71 2.96
C THR A 83 -6.95 -13.66 2.75
N ARG A 84 -5.80 -14.09 2.21
CA ARG A 84 -4.65 -13.23 1.93
C ARG A 84 -4.33 -13.30 0.45
N ASP A 85 -4.11 -12.15 -0.15
CA ASP A 85 -3.62 -12.03 -1.52
C ASP A 85 -2.42 -11.08 -1.58
N LYS A 86 -1.53 -11.38 -2.54
CA LYS A 86 -0.37 -10.56 -2.83
C LYS A 86 -0.19 -10.47 -4.33
N ILE A 87 -0.31 -9.24 -4.83
CA ILE A 87 -0.09 -8.95 -6.24
C ILE A 87 1.22 -8.20 -6.39
N ARG A 88 2.12 -8.74 -7.19
CA ARG A 88 3.37 -8.07 -7.58
C ARG A 88 3.09 -7.15 -8.75
N LEU A 89 3.42 -5.87 -8.58
CA LEU A 89 3.33 -4.86 -9.62
C LEU A 89 4.70 -4.70 -10.27
N ASP A 90 5.18 -5.79 -10.85
CA ASP A 90 6.44 -5.77 -11.59
C ASP A 90 6.25 -4.93 -12.86
N SER A 91 7.14 -3.97 -13.06
CA SER A 91 7.09 -3.02 -14.16
C SER A 91 8.50 -2.55 -14.51
N ASP A 92 8.76 -2.35 -15.79
CA ASP A 92 9.99 -1.74 -16.28
C ASP A 92 10.04 -0.22 -16.09
N SER A 93 8.95 0.38 -15.60
CA SER A 93 8.88 1.82 -15.30
C SER A 93 9.96 2.28 -14.30
N ASP A 94 10.31 3.56 -14.42
CA ASP A 94 11.26 4.22 -13.52
C ASP A 94 10.57 4.60 -12.19
N ARG A 95 9.27 4.91 -12.24
CA ARG A 95 8.46 5.24 -11.09
C ARG A 95 7.06 4.67 -11.25
N ALA A 96 6.52 4.14 -10.16
CA ALA A 96 5.13 3.69 -10.10
C ALA A 96 4.43 4.29 -8.87
N SER A 97 3.12 4.50 -8.98
CA SER A 97 2.26 4.91 -7.89
C SER A 97 0.94 4.15 -7.99
N VAL A 98 0.40 3.76 -6.84
CA VAL A 98 -0.85 2.98 -6.77
C VAL A 98 -1.90 3.80 -6.06
N PHE A 99 -3.09 3.81 -6.64
CA PHE A 99 -4.22 4.57 -6.16
C PHE A 99 -5.44 3.66 -5.99
N PRO A 100 -6.36 3.98 -5.06
CA PRO A 100 -7.68 3.38 -5.02
C PRO A 100 -8.39 3.54 -6.36
N SER A 101 -9.15 2.52 -6.76
CA SER A 101 -9.99 2.56 -7.96
C SER A 101 -11.40 2.02 -7.64
N LYS A 102 -12.09 1.49 -8.65
CA LYS A 102 -13.35 0.77 -8.48
C LYS A 102 -13.17 -0.50 -7.65
N ASP A 103 -14.26 -1.00 -7.10
CA ASP A 103 -14.26 -2.13 -6.19
C ASP A 103 -13.57 -3.37 -6.78
N GLY A 104 -12.66 -3.96 -6.02
CA GLY A 104 -11.87 -5.11 -6.46
C GLY A 104 -10.71 -4.75 -7.41
N TYR A 105 -10.39 -3.47 -7.61
CA TYR A 105 -9.28 -3.03 -8.46
C TYR A 105 -8.45 -1.95 -7.77
N VAL A 106 -7.17 -1.88 -8.18
CA VAL A 106 -6.29 -0.75 -7.93
C VAL A 106 -5.84 -0.15 -9.25
N MET A 107 -5.61 1.16 -9.26
CA MET A 107 -5.01 1.82 -10.41
C MET A 107 -3.50 1.91 -10.19
N VAL A 108 -2.74 1.41 -11.15
CA VAL A 108 -1.28 1.52 -11.18
C VAL A 108 -0.91 2.55 -12.25
N MET A 109 -0.25 3.62 -11.83
CA MET A 109 0.27 4.66 -12.69
C MET A 109 1.78 4.53 -12.79
N GLU A 110 2.30 4.46 -14.01
CA GLU A 110 3.69 4.13 -14.31
C GLU A 110 4.31 5.20 -15.19
N TYR A 111 5.50 5.65 -14.83
CA TYR A 111 6.24 6.66 -15.57
C TYR A 111 7.54 6.10 -16.14
N PHE A 112 7.70 6.23 -17.45
CA PHE A 112 8.87 5.82 -18.21
C PHE A 112 9.65 7.07 -18.61
N ALA A 113 10.73 7.37 -17.89
CA ALA A 113 11.48 8.62 -17.99
C ALA A 113 12.17 8.77 -19.35
N LYS A 114 12.69 7.66 -19.91
CA LYS A 114 13.35 7.66 -21.23
C LYS A 114 12.36 7.98 -22.35
N GLU A 115 11.17 7.40 -22.28
CA GLU A 115 10.11 7.55 -23.29
C GLU A 115 9.25 8.79 -23.06
N LYS A 116 9.41 9.47 -21.91
CA LYS A 116 8.53 10.55 -21.42
C LYS A 116 7.06 10.14 -21.48
N ARG A 117 6.78 8.90 -21.13
CA ARG A 117 5.47 8.27 -21.25
C ARG A 117 4.90 7.96 -19.87
N LEU A 118 3.60 8.16 -19.73
CA LEU A 118 2.85 7.83 -18.54
C LEU A 118 1.75 6.84 -18.93
N ASP A 119 1.75 5.70 -18.26
CA ASP A 119 0.74 4.67 -18.43
C ASP A 119 -0.11 4.57 -17.18
N ALA A 120 -1.38 4.20 -17.36
CA ALA A 120 -2.27 3.83 -16.28
C ALA A 120 -2.93 2.51 -16.62
N ARG A 121 -2.89 1.55 -15.69
CA ARG A 121 -3.58 0.26 -15.80
C ARG A 121 -4.39 -0.02 -14.56
N LEU A 122 -5.47 -0.77 -14.73
CA LEU A 122 -6.26 -1.30 -13.61
C LEU A 122 -5.81 -2.73 -13.34
N GLU A 123 -5.37 -2.98 -12.11
CA GLU A 123 -5.00 -4.31 -11.65
C GLU A 123 -6.12 -4.87 -10.76
N ARG A 124 -6.58 -6.09 -11.06
CA ARG A 124 -7.63 -6.75 -10.30
C ARG A 124 -7.07 -7.35 -9.03
N LEU A 125 -7.67 -7.02 -7.89
CA LEU A 125 -7.41 -7.67 -6.60
C LEU A 125 -8.11 -9.03 -6.56
N ARG A 126 -7.43 -10.07 -6.07
CA ARG A 126 -8.07 -11.36 -5.81
C ARG A 126 -8.55 -11.32 -4.35
N MET A 127 -9.79 -10.87 -4.18
CA MET A 127 -10.46 -10.82 -2.88
C MET A 127 -11.18 -12.13 -2.60
#